data_AF-A0A723T9G2-F1
#
_entry.id   AF-A0A723T9G2-F1
#
_cell.length_a   1.000
_cell.length_b   1.000
_cell.length_c   1.000
_cell.angle_alpha   90.00
_cell.angle_beta   90.00
_cell.angle_gamma   90.00
#
_symmetry.space_group_name_H-M   'P 1'
#
loop_
_entity.id
_entity.type
_entity.pdbx_description
1 polymer ?
#
loop_
_entity_poly.entity_id
_entity_poly.type
_entity_poly.pdbx_seq_one_letter_code
_entity_poly.pdbx_strand_id
1 'polypeptide(L)'
;AYAGILVIFPGLTSQNFGMRNQGLNYGFMYFGFAVGAVIAPYVTSAIAKYTGSYNTVFILTTVLLLIGVVLTLITKKYVATVLAKIH
;
A
#
# COMPACT_ATOMS: atom_id res chain seq x y z
N ALA A 1 11.87 2.49 -7.36
CA ALA A 1 10.74 1.83 -8.04
C ALA A 1 9.40 2.54 -7.72
N TYR A 2 9.25 3.81 -8.10
CA TYR A 2 8.05 4.61 -7.78
C TYR A 2 7.00 4.57 -8.91
N ALA A 3 7.46 4.63 -10.16
CA ALA A 3 6.59 4.65 -11.33
C ALA A 3 5.74 3.37 -11.51
N GLY A 4 6.28 2.19 -11.16
CA GLY A 4 5.56 0.92 -11.32
C GLY A 4 4.29 0.83 -10.47
N ILE A 5 4.32 1.38 -9.25
CA ILE A 5 3.15 1.39 -8.35
C ILE A 5 2.03 2.24 -8.94
N LEU A 6 2.37 3.42 -9.46
CA LEU A 6 1.40 4.35 -10.04
C LEU A 6 0.79 3.85 -11.37
N VAL A 7 1.49 2.98 -12.09
CA VAL A 7 0.97 2.37 -13.33
C VAL A 7 0.04 1.19 -13.03
N ILE A 8 0.36 0.38 -12.02
CA ILE A 8 -0.39 -0.85 -11.73
C ILE A 8 -1.63 -0.57 -10.87
N PHE A 9 -1.55 0.39 -9.94
CA PHE A 9 -2.63 0.66 -8.98
C PHE A 9 -3.96 1.08 -9.61
N PRO A 10 -4.03 1.94 -10.65
CA PRO A 10 -5.30 2.25 -11.30
C PRO A 10 -5.97 0.98 -11.87
N GLY A 11 -5.22 0.11 -12.55
CA GLY A 11 -5.75 -1.14 -13.09
C GLY A 11 -6.22 -2.11 -12.02
N LEU A 12 -5.49 -2.24 -10.90
CA LEU A 12 -5.93 -3.08 -9.78
C LEU A 12 -7.16 -2.52 -9.07
N THR A 13 -7.25 -1.20 -8.93
CA THR A 13 -8.42 -0.54 -8.32
C THR A 13 -9.67 -0.72 -9.18
N SER A 14 -9.55 -0.62 -10.51
CA SER A 14 -10.71 -0.84 -11.40
C SER A 14 -11.17 -2.28 -11.41
N GLN A 15 -10.24 -3.25 -11.31
CA GLN A 15 -10.57 -4.66 -11.20
C GLN A 15 -11.29 -5.01 -9.87
N ASN A 16 -10.90 -4.39 -8.76
CA ASN A 16 -11.46 -4.69 -7.45
C ASN A 16 -12.74 -3.90 -7.12
N PHE A 17 -12.85 -2.65 -7.56
CA PHE A 17 -13.96 -1.74 -7.18
C PHE A 17 -14.84 -1.30 -8.36
N GLY A 18 -14.50 -1.71 -9.58
CA GLY A 18 -15.22 -1.38 -10.80
C GLY A 18 -14.88 -0.01 -11.38
N MET A 19 -15.16 0.17 -12.67
CA MET A 19 -14.81 1.36 -13.46
C MET A 19 -15.76 2.55 -13.26
N ARG A 20 -16.96 2.34 -12.73
CA ARG A 20 -18.03 3.36 -12.67
C ARG A 20 -17.64 4.61 -11.89
N ASN A 21 -16.92 4.43 -10.77
CA ASN A 21 -16.45 5.51 -9.90
C ASN A 21 -14.91 5.49 -9.75
N GLN A 22 -14.20 5.16 -10.83
CA GLN A 22 -12.76 4.88 -10.79
C GLN A 22 -11.92 6.02 -10.21
N GLY A 23 -12.25 7.28 -10.52
CA GLY A 23 -11.53 8.44 -10.00
C GLY A 23 -11.62 8.57 -8.47
N LEU A 24 -12.79 8.31 -7.90
CA LEU A 24 -13.00 8.32 -6.44
C LEU A 24 -12.31 7.12 -5.78
N ASN A 25 -12.50 5.92 -6.32
CA ASN A 25 -11.91 4.69 -5.79
C ASN A 25 -10.37 4.78 -5.79
N TYR A 26 -9.78 5.25 -6.88
CA TYR A 26 -8.34 5.46 -6.96
C TYR A 26 -7.87 6.61 -6.06
N GLY A 27 -8.68 7.67 -5.92
CA GLY A 27 -8.43 8.75 -4.98
C GLY A 27 -8.26 8.26 -3.53
N PHE A 28 -9.14 7.36 -3.07
CA PHE A 28 -9.00 6.75 -1.74
C PHE A 28 -7.74 5.88 -1.61
N MET A 29 -7.42 5.08 -2.62
CA MET A 29 -6.18 4.29 -2.64
C MET A 29 -4.94 5.19 -2.59
N TYR A 30 -4.94 6.29 -3.34
CA TYR A 30 -3.85 7.25 -3.37
C TYR A 30 -3.75 8.08 -2.09
N PHE A 31 -4.86 8.31 -1.39
CA PHE A 31 -4.86 9.00 -0.10
C PHE A 31 -4.02 8.25 0.94
N GLY A 32 -4.14 6.92 1.02
CA GLY A 32 -3.31 6.11 1.91
C GLY A 32 -1.82 6.24 1.59
N PHE A 33 -1.46 6.25 0.29
CA PHE A 33 -0.10 6.50 -0.15
C PHE A 33 0.40 7.91 0.24
N ALA A 34 -0.43 8.95 0.04
CA ALA A 34 -0.10 10.33 0.38
C ALA A 34 0.15 10.52 1.88
N VAL A 35 -0.69 9.93 2.73
CA VAL A 35 -0.50 9.94 4.19
C VAL A 35 0.81 9.27 4.58
N GLY A 36 1.13 8.10 4.00
CA GLY A 36 2.41 7.43 4.23
C GLY A 36 3.61 8.28 3.80
N ALA A 37 3.52 8.94 2.65
CA ALA A 37 4.57 9.81 2.12
C ALA A 37 4.81 11.04 3.01
N VAL A 38 3.76 11.61 3.61
CA VAL A 38 3.87 12.71 4.57
C VAL A 38 4.47 12.24 5.89
N ILE A 39 4.06 11.08 6.42
CA ILE A 39 4.50 10.59 7.73
C ILE A 39 5.94 10.05 7.71
N ALA A 40 6.36 9.41 6.61
CA ALA A 40 7.63 8.69 6.53
C ALA A 40 8.87 9.56 6.86
N PRO A 41 9.01 10.81 6.39
CA PRO A 41 10.14 11.67 6.74
C PRO A 41 10.21 12.01 8.23
N TYR A 42 9.06 12.24 8.88
CA TYR A 42 9.01 12.55 10.31
C TYR A 42 9.45 11.34 11.15
N VAL A 43 8.94 10.16 10.83
CA VAL A 43 9.32 8.91 11.50
C VAL A 43 10.81 8.60 11.28
N THR A 44 11.28 8.73 10.04
CA THR A 44 12.69 8.50 9.69
C THR A 44 13.61 9.45 10.44
N SER A 45 13.26 10.74 10.50
CA SER A 45 14.04 11.77 11.18
C SER A 45 14.05 11.55 12.70
N ALA A 46 12.92 11.16 13.29
CA ALA A 46 12.84 10.83 14.71
C ALA A 46 13.74 9.63 15.04
N ILE A 47 13.65 8.54 14.27
CA ILE A 47 14.47 7.33 14.49
C ILE A 47 15.95 7.66 14.36
N ALA A 48 16.34 8.40 13.32
CA ALA A 48 17.72 8.81 13.11
C ALA A 48 18.26 9.66 14.28
N LYS A 49 17.43 10.55 14.86
CA LYS A 49 17.79 11.38 16.01
C LYS A 49 18.06 10.56 17.29
N TYR A 50 17.28 9.52 17.56
CA TYR A 50 17.42 8.73 18.79
C TYR A 50 18.45 7.59 18.69
N THR A 51 18.62 7.02 17.50
CA THR A 51 19.50 5.85 17.29
C THR A 51 20.83 6.18 16.62
N GLY A 52 20.95 7.37 16.01
CA GLY A 52 22.14 7.77 15.25
C GLY A 52 22.40 6.94 13.99
N SER A 53 21.50 6.02 13.63
CA SER A 53 21.68 5.09 12.51
C SER A 53 20.39 4.91 11.72
N TYR A 54 20.52 4.76 10.40
CA TYR A 54 19.40 4.46 9.51
C TYR A 54 19.04 2.97 9.45
N ASN A 55 19.85 2.08 10.04
CA ASN A 55 19.59 0.63 10.02
C ASN A 55 18.21 0.29 10.61
N THR A 56 17.82 0.94 11.70
CA THR A 56 16.51 0.78 12.33
C THR A 56 15.36 1.18 11.39
N VAL A 57 15.56 2.23 10.58
CA VAL A 57 14.58 2.67 9.59
C VAL A 57 14.40 1.60 8.51
N PHE A 58 15.49 1.04 8.00
CA PHE A 58 15.43 -0.04 6.99
C PHE A 58 14.75 -1.31 7.52
N ILE A 59 15.01 -1.69 8.77
CA ILE A 59 14.33 -2.82 9.41
C ILE A 59 12.82 -2.55 9.51
N LEU A 60 12.44 -1.35 9.97
CA LEU A 60 11.04 -0.95 10.09
C LEU A 60 10.33 -0.95 8.73
N THR A 61 10.96 -0.38 7.69
CA THR A 61 10.41 -0.41 6.33
C THR A 61 10.24 -1.83 5.81
N THR A 62 11.20 -2.73 6.11
CA THR A 62 11.12 -4.14 5.71
C THR A 62 9.92 -4.84 6.36
N VAL A 63 9.71 -4.62 7.67
CA VAL A 63 8.56 -5.18 8.38
C VAL A 63 7.24 -4.66 7.82
N LEU A 64 7.15 -3.36 7.53
CA LEU A 64 5.95 -2.77 6.92
C LEU A 64 5.67 -3.34 5.53
N LEU A 65 6.70 -3.56 4.72
CA LEU A 65 6.57 -4.20 3.41
C LEU A 65 6.06 -5.64 3.54
N LEU A 66 6.58 -6.41 4.48
CA LEU A 66 6.10 -7.77 4.74
C LEU A 66 4.63 -7.80 5.14
N ILE A 67 4.19 -6.88 6.01
CA ILE A 67 2.78 -6.73 6.38
C ILE A 67 1.93 -6.41 5.13
N GLY A 68 2.39 -5.50 4.28
CA GLY A 68 1.71 -5.17 3.03
C GLY A 68 1.58 -6.36 2.07
N VAL A 69 2.61 -7.20 1.97
CA VAL A 69 2.57 -8.45 1.19
C VAL A 69 1.52 -9.40 1.76
N VAL A 70 1.52 -9.62 3.08
CA VAL A 70 0.56 -10.52 3.74
C VAL A 70 -0.87 -10.04 3.51
N LEU A 71 -1.15 -8.74 3.72
CA LEU A 71 -2.46 -8.16 3.46
C LEU A 71 -2.88 -8.34 1.99
N THR A 72 -1.97 -8.12 1.05
CA THR A 72 -2.24 -8.31 -0.39
C THR A 72 -2.63 -9.76 -0.71
N LEU A 73 -1.95 -10.74 -0.11
CA LEU A 73 -2.27 -12.17 -0.28
C LEU A 73 -3.64 -12.52 0.31
N ILE A 74 -3.98 -11.95 1.47
CA ILE A 74 -5.30 -12.13 2.10
C ILE A 74 -6.39 -11.54 1.22
N THR A 75 -6.23 -10.30 0.73
CA THR A 75 -7.19 -9.65 -0.16
C THR A 75 -7.40 -10.46 -1.44
N LYS A 76 -6.31 -10.94 -2.07
CA LYS A 76 -6.39 -11.79 -3.26
C LYS A 76 -7.20 -13.05 -3.01
N LYS A 77 -6.97 -13.74 -1.88
CA LYS A 77 -7.72 -14.95 -1.49
C LYS A 77 -9.20 -14.63 -1.22
N TYR A 78 -9.47 -13.52 -0.55
CA TYR A 78 -10.84 -13.08 -0.26
C TYR A 78 -11.62 -12.80 -1.53
N VAL A 79 -11.07 -12.01 -2.46
CA VAL A 79 -11.69 -11.70 -3.75
C VAL A 79 -11.97 -12.98 -4.54
N ALA A 80 -11.02 -13.91 -4.62
CA ALA A 80 -11.22 -15.19 -5.31
C ALA A 80 -12.36 -16.02 -4.69
N THR A 81 -12.48 -16.02 -3.36
CA THR A 81 -13.53 -16.75 -2.64
C THR A 81 -14.92 -16.15 -2.90
N VAL A 82 -15.02 -14.82 -2.92
CA VAL A 82 -16.29 -14.12 -3.20
C VAL A 82 -16.74 -14.38 -4.65
N LEU A 83 -15.83 -14.29 -5.62
CA LEU A 83 -16.15 -14.57 -7.02
C LEU A 83 -16.60 -16.01 -7.26
N ALA A 84 -16.06 -16.97 -6.49
CA ALA A 84 -16.47 -18.38 -6.55
C ALA A 84 -17.86 -18.65 -5.95
N LYS A 85 -18.40 -17.73 -5.13
CA LYS A 85 -19.76 -17.83 -4.56
C LYS A 85 -20.84 -17.20 -5.45
N ILE A 86 -20.46 -16.38 -6.42
CA ILE A 86 -21.38 -15.65 -7.30
C ILE A 86 -21.67 -16.47 -8.58
N HIS A 87 -20.80 -17.40 -8.94
CA HIS A 87 -21.06 -18.45 -9.95
C HIS A 87 -21.67 -19.68 -9.29
#